data_AF-A0A7J4EQT0-F1
#
_entry.id   AF-A0A7J4EQT0-F1
#
_cell.length_a   1.000
_cell.length_b   1.000
_cell.length_c   1.000
_cell.angle_alpha   90.00
_cell.angle_beta   90.00
_cell.angle_gamma   90.00
#
_symmetry.space_group_name_H-M   'P 1'
#
loop_
_entity.id
_entity.type
_entity.pdbx_description
1 polymer ?
#
loop_
_entity_poly.entity_id
_entity_poly.type
_entity_poly.pdbx_seq_one_letter_code
_entity_poly.pdbx_strand_id
1 'polypeptide(L)'
;MSFKTKAISVLVAVFLIFIAYSLLSQGVEKDKIAIVEIHGEIVSPTLRDEIIKMLDEVLRNDSIKAAVLEIDCPGGEVSSIEDIYLSVLNLKKSKPVVVSILGMGASGGYYIATSADYIFALPTSNVGSTGVIAFVPKERNIEEDVIDTGRYKRVGYSEKEFPFKVQIVLNSFLDVVEKERGEKLKLNRSELSKAMIYFGNEALEYGLVDELGSTFDAVERAAQLANIEDYDVVRLSSPIVRMSIRDFHELRAVSTAPSFHYMYLTGSVNETEEKEKEKEKPVFASENVVLLDDSHENDFLMDDINFLLSKIVENGYSVRYSGKNFSESIKDSKSLIVFSPGKSYTEDEIREIRKLTEKGGKVLLVFDLSRTNSSTINTLAADFGIVFASGYIYNMYENYGNYKNIPVTDFNSSLISGVNRTVFFTSTFIYGGEGIAFTSSNTYYSESDMPGSFAVISKSGNVIAIGDQTFLEQPYCYIEDNPRLVSWIADYLTG
;
A
#
# COMPACT_ATOMS: atom_id res chain seq x y z
N MET A 1 -89.60 -6.47 -25.00
CA MET A 1 -88.69 -5.85 -24.01
C MET A 1 -88.49 -4.39 -24.39
N SER A 2 -88.81 -3.46 -23.48
CA SER A 2 -88.72 -2.01 -23.71
C SER A 2 -87.28 -1.60 -24.03
N PHE A 3 -87.09 -0.57 -24.85
CA PHE A 3 -85.77 0.02 -25.16
C PHE A 3 -84.96 0.32 -23.89
N LYS A 4 -85.66 0.69 -22.80
CA LYS A 4 -85.06 0.89 -21.47
C LYS A 4 -84.42 -0.37 -20.89
N THR A 5 -85.02 -1.54 -21.09
CA THR A 5 -84.50 -2.81 -20.57
C THR A 5 -83.23 -3.27 -21.31
N LYS A 6 -83.12 -2.96 -22.62
CA LYS A 6 -81.90 -3.21 -23.42
C LYS A 6 -80.77 -2.24 -23.06
N ALA A 7 -81.08 -0.96 -22.84
CA ALA A 7 -80.07 0.02 -22.43
C ALA A 7 -79.47 -0.30 -21.05
N ILE A 8 -80.30 -0.73 -20.08
CA ILE A 8 -79.85 -1.13 -18.75
C ILE A 8 -78.97 -2.39 -18.82
N SER A 9 -79.33 -3.38 -19.63
CA SER A 9 -78.52 -4.60 -19.77
C SER A 9 -77.17 -4.36 -20.44
N VAL A 10 -77.09 -3.43 -21.41
CA VAL A 10 -75.81 -3.01 -22.00
C VAL A 10 -74.95 -2.27 -20.98
N LEU A 11 -75.52 -1.35 -20.20
CA LEU A 11 -74.79 -0.63 -19.14
C LEU A 11 -74.25 -1.58 -18.06
N VAL A 12 -75.05 -2.57 -17.65
CA VAL A 12 -74.61 -3.61 -16.70
C VAL A 12 -73.50 -4.46 -17.30
N ALA A 13 -73.59 -4.85 -18.58
CA ALA A 13 -72.53 -5.61 -19.24
C ALA A 13 -71.22 -4.81 -19.35
N VAL A 14 -71.28 -3.53 -19.73
CA VAL A 14 -70.10 -2.65 -19.77
C VAL A 14 -69.49 -2.46 -18.39
N PHE A 15 -70.33 -2.29 -17.36
CA PHE A 15 -69.87 -2.16 -15.98
C PHE A 15 -69.22 -3.45 -15.45
N LEU A 16 -69.76 -4.62 -15.80
CA LEU A 16 -69.17 -5.91 -15.45
C LEU A 16 -67.87 -6.17 -16.21
N ILE A 17 -67.76 -5.76 -17.48
CA ILE A 17 -66.50 -5.80 -18.24
C ILE A 17 -65.47 -4.86 -17.62
N PHE A 18 -65.88 -3.67 -17.19
CA PHE A 18 -65.00 -2.72 -16.50
C PHE A 18 -64.52 -3.25 -15.15
N ILE A 19 -65.40 -3.89 -14.36
CA ILE A 19 -65.02 -4.55 -13.10
C ILE A 19 -64.11 -5.74 -13.37
N ALA A 20 -64.39 -6.57 -14.37
CA ALA A 20 -63.55 -7.69 -14.75
C ALA A 20 -62.18 -7.22 -15.24
N TYR A 21 -62.11 -6.18 -16.06
CA TYR A 21 -60.87 -5.54 -16.50
C TYR A 21 -60.10 -4.96 -15.31
N SER A 22 -60.77 -4.23 -14.42
CA SER A 22 -60.16 -3.66 -13.20
C SER A 22 -59.60 -4.75 -12.29
N LEU A 23 -60.36 -5.82 -12.04
CA LEU A 23 -59.94 -6.98 -11.24
C LEU A 23 -58.80 -7.78 -11.90
N LEU A 24 -58.81 -7.91 -13.24
CA LEU A 24 -57.72 -8.54 -14.01
C LEU A 24 -56.46 -7.66 -14.06
N SER A 25 -56.63 -6.33 -14.06
CA SER A 25 -55.52 -5.36 -14.06
C SER A 25 -54.94 -5.06 -12.67
N GLN A 26 -55.66 -5.39 -11.60
CA GLN A 26 -55.21 -5.17 -10.20
C GLN A 26 -54.32 -6.29 -9.64
N GLY A 27 -53.83 -7.21 -10.47
CA GLY A 27 -53.20 -8.44 -9.99
C GLY A 27 -51.86 -8.85 -10.61
N VAL A 28 -51.28 -8.08 -11.53
CA VAL A 28 -49.94 -8.37 -12.04
C VAL A 28 -49.01 -7.28 -11.55
N GLU A 29 -48.38 -7.52 -10.40
CA GLU A 29 -47.24 -6.71 -9.99
C GLU A 29 -46.19 -6.83 -11.11
N LYS A 30 -45.88 -5.69 -11.74
CA LYS A 30 -44.97 -5.63 -12.87
C LYS A 30 -43.59 -6.09 -12.44
N ASP A 31 -42.91 -6.83 -13.31
CA ASP A 31 -41.53 -7.25 -13.09
C ASP A 31 -40.62 -6.03 -12.89
N LYS A 32 -39.58 -6.18 -12.08
CA LYS A 32 -38.71 -5.07 -11.69
C LYS A 32 -37.24 -5.37 -11.93
N ILE A 33 -36.50 -4.31 -12.24
CA ILE A 33 -35.03 -4.30 -12.19
C ILE A 33 -34.62 -3.38 -11.05
N ALA A 34 -33.79 -3.90 -10.16
CA ALA A 34 -33.30 -3.12 -9.03
C ALA A 34 -31.95 -2.49 -9.35
N ILE A 35 -31.82 -1.17 -9.18
CA ILE A 35 -30.53 -0.49 -9.12
C ILE A 35 -30.10 -0.44 -7.65
N VAL A 36 -28.95 -1.02 -7.34
CA VAL A 36 -28.32 -0.98 -6.01
C VAL A 36 -27.13 -0.03 -6.08
N GLU A 37 -27.18 1.04 -5.31
CA GLU A 37 -26.09 2.02 -5.26
C GLU A 37 -24.94 1.55 -4.36
N ILE A 38 -23.71 1.56 -4.89
CA ILE A 38 -22.47 1.30 -4.15
C ILE A 38 -21.57 2.52 -4.34
N HIS A 39 -21.76 3.51 -3.47
CA HIS A 39 -21.12 4.83 -3.55
C HIS A 39 -20.21 5.09 -2.34
N GLY A 40 -19.03 5.67 -2.61
CA GLY A 40 -18.06 6.04 -1.59
C GLY A 40 -17.22 4.88 -1.08
N GLU A 41 -16.42 5.16 -0.05
CA GLU A 41 -15.47 4.22 0.54
C GLU A 41 -16.16 3.24 1.50
N ILE A 42 -15.84 1.95 1.37
CA ILE A 42 -16.41 0.88 2.21
C ILE A 42 -15.46 0.59 3.36
N VAL A 43 -15.31 1.54 4.28
CA VAL A 43 -14.40 1.47 5.43
C VAL A 43 -15.11 1.25 6.77
N SER A 44 -16.43 1.00 6.75
CA SER A 44 -17.20 0.70 7.96
C SER A 44 -18.06 -0.55 7.78
N PRO A 45 -18.18 -1.39 8.84
CA PRO A 45 -19.13 -2.49 8.87
C PRO A 45 -20.57 -2.08 8.56
N THR A 46 -20.98 -0.87 8.96
CA THR A 46 -22.34 -0.37 8.74
C THR A 46 -22.66 -0.23 7.26
N LEU A 47 -21.78 0.37 6.46
CA LEU A 47 -22.02 0.52 5.02
C LEU A 47 -22.03 -0.84 4.32
N ARG A 48 -21.13 -1.76 4.72
CA ARG A 48 -21.14 -3.15 4.25
C ARG A 48 -22.49 -3.81 4.51
N ASP A 49 -22.96 -3.78 5.76
CA ASP A 49 -24.20 -4.44 6.17
C ASP A 49 -25.43 -3.87 5.45
N GLU A 50 -25.45 -2.57 5.16
CA GLU A 50 -26.52 -1.95 4.38
C GLU A 50 -26.51 -2.38 2.91
N ILE A 51 -25.34 -2.45 2.28
CA ILE A 51 -25.22 -2.96 0.91
C ILE A 51 -25.69 -4.41 0.86
N ILE A 52 -25.24 -5.26 1.79
CA ILE A 52 -25.65 -6.67 1.87
C ILE A 52 -27.16 -6.76 2.08
N LYS A 53 -27.76 -5.92 2.94
CA LYS A 53 -29.21 -5.88 3.14
C LYS A 53 -29.97 -5.56 1.86
N MET A 54 -29.49 -4.60 1.06
CA MET A 54 -30.10 -4.29 -0.25
C MET A 54 -29.99 -5.46 -1.22
N LEU A 55 -28.83 -6.13 -1.27
CA LEU A 55 -28.64 -7.34 -2.10
C LEU A 55 -29.58 -8.48 -1.65
N ASP A 56 -29.76 -8.66 -0.34
CA ASP A 56 -30.69 -9.63 0.24
C ASP A 56 -32.16 -9.32 -0.11
N GLU A 57 -32.54 -8.03 -0.11
CA GLU A 57 -33.87 -7.58 -0.53
C GLU A 57 -34.12 -7.91 -2.01
N VAL A 58 -33.15 -7.62 -2.88
CA VAL A 58 -33.18 -8.00 -4.30
C VAL A 58 -33.33 -9.50 -4.42
N LEU A 59 -32.54 -10.30 -3.70
CA LEU A 59 -32.56 -11.76 -3.79
C LEU A 59 -33.93 -12.34 -3.40
N ARG A 60 -34.52 -11.86 -2.29
CA ARG A 60 -35.76 -12.43 -1.72
C ARG A 60 -37.05 -11.92 -2.36
N ASN A 61 -37.00 -10.83 -3.13
CA ASN A 61 -38.19 -10.26 -3.74
C ASN A 61 -38.45 -10.85 -5.14
N ASP A 62 -39.45 -11.71 -5.28
CA ASP A 62 -39.79 -12.39 -6.54
C ASP A 62 -40.22 -11.44 -7.66
N SER A 63 -40.68 -10.22 -7.35
CA SER A 63 -40.98 -9.21 -8.38
C SER A 63 -39.72 -8.65 -9.04
N ILE A 64 -38.57 -8.68 -8.35
CA ILE A 64 -37.29 -8.23 -8.90
C ILE A 64 -36.63 -9.37 -9.66
N LYS A 65 -36.39 -9.18 -10.96
CA LYS A 65 -35.88 -10.21 -11.86
C LYS A 65 -34.38 -10.09 -12.14
N ALA A 66 -33.80 -8.91 -12.02
CA ALA A 66 -32.38 -8.64 -12.18
C ALA A 66 -31.92 -7.46 -11.33
N ALA A 67 -30.61 -7.34 -11.15
CA ALA A 67 -29.98 -6.22 -10.47
C ALA A 67 -28.98 -5.50 -11.37
N VAL A 68 -28.92 -4.18 -11.20
CA VAL A 68 -27.83 -3.32 -11.68
C VAL A 68 -27.10 -2.78 -10.47
N LEU A 69 -25.81 -3.07 -10.34
CA LEU A 69 -24.95 -2.45 -9.35
C LEU A 69 -24.39 -1.15 -9.94
N GLU A 70 -24.81 -0.01 -9.40
CA GLU A 70 -24.28 1.29 -9.80
C GLU A 70 -23.09 1.63 -8.88
N ILE A 71 -21.88 1.63 -9.45
CA ILE A 71 -20.64 1.71 -8.69
C ILE A 71 -19.96 3.06 -8.91
N ASP A 72 -19.73 3.78 -7.81
CA ASP A 72 -18.87 4.96 -7.72
C ASP A 72 -18.05 4.87 -6.41
N CYS A 73 -17.09 3.96 -6.41
CA CYS A 73 -16.38 3.46 -5.23
C CYS A 73 -14.87 3.35 -5.47
N PRO A 74 -14.02 4.01 -4.65
CA PRO A 74 -12.56 3.90 -4.73
C PRO A 74 -12.00 2.66 -4.02
N GLY A 75 -12.82 1.90 -3.28
CA GLY A 75 -12.41 0.74 -2.49
C GLY A 75 -12.82 0.82 -1.02
N GLY A 76 -12.11 0.09 -0.15
CA GLY A 76 -12.45 -0.01 1.26
C GLY A 76 -11.67 -1.08 2.03
N GLU A 77 -12.18 -1.45 3.19
CA GLU A 77 -11.68 -2.54 4.03
C GLU A 77 -11.83 -3.89 3.31
N VAL A 78 -10.73 -4.64 3.18
CA VAL A 78 -10.65 -5.90 2.41
C VAL A 78 -11.77 -6.89 2.75
N SER A 79 -12.01 -7.19 4.03
CA SER A 79 -13.05 -8.14 4.45
C SER A 79 -14.45 -7.68 4.07
N SER A 80 -14.73 -6.38 4.20
CA SER A 80 -16.02 -5.80 3.88
C SER A 80 -16.28 -5.86 2.37
N ILE A 81 -15.25 -5.64 1.55
CA ILE A 81 -15.30 -5.83 0.10
C ILE A 81 -15.54 -7.30 -0.26
N GLU A 82 -14.83 -8.23 0.38
CA GLU A 82 -14.97 -9.67 0.14
C GLU A 82 -16.37 -10.19 0.50
N ASP A 83 -16.97 -9.71 1.60
CA ASP A 83 -18.32 -10.10 2.03
C ASP A 83 -19.41 -9.60 1.05
N ILE A 84 -19.28 -8.36 0.55
CA ILE A 84 -20.15 -7.85 -0.50
C ILE A 84 -19.97 -8.66 -1.78
N TYR A 85 -18.73 -8.92 -2.21
CA TYR A 85 -18.44 -9.74 -3.39
C TYR A 85 -19.08 -11.13 -3.30
N LEU A 86 -18.96 -11.82 -2.16
CA LEU A 86 -19.59 -13.12 -1.94
C LEU A 86 -21.12 -13.04 -1.97
N SER A 87 -21.69 -11.95 -1.44
CA SER A 87 -23.13 -11.68 -1.49
C SER A 87 -23.63 -11.46 -2.91
N VAL A 88 -22.88 -10.72 -3.75
CA VAL A 88 -23.20 -10.54 -5.17
C VAL A 88 -23.08 -11.86 -5.93
N LEU A 89 -22.04 -12.65 -5.69
CA LEU A 89 -21.93 -13.99 -6.28
C LEU A 89 -23.11 -14.90 -5.90
N ASN A 90 -23.63 -14.77 -4.68
CA ASN A 90 -24.81 -15.52 -4.26
C ASN A 90 -26.08 -15.04 -4.97
N LEU A 91 -26.26 -13.72 -5.14
CA LEU A 91 -27.36 -13.15 -5.90
C LEU A 91 -27.35 -13.61 -7.37
N LYS A 92 -26.17 -13.57 -8.00
CA LYS A 92 -25.93 -13.97 -9.40
C LYS A 92 -26.34 -15.40 -9.73
N LYS A 93 -26.34 -16.31 -8.73
CA LYS A 93 -26.82 -17.69 -8.92
C LYS A 93 -28.31 -17.77 -9.27
N SER A 94 -29.09 -16.77 -8.89
CA SER A 94 -30.55 -16.77 -9.01
C SER A 94 -31.07 -15.69 -9.95
N LYS A 95 -30.38 -14.55 -10.04
CA LYS A 95 -30.83 -13.38 -10.80
C LYS A 95 -29.65 -12.76 -11.53
N PRO A 96 -29.80 -12.32 -12.80
CA PRO A 96 -28.74 -11.62 -13.51
C PRO A 96 -28.29 -10.36 -12.75
N VAL A 97 -26.98 -10.13 -12.72
CA VAL A 97 -26.36 -8.95 -12.13
C VAL A 97 -25.51 -8.25 -13.18
N VAL A 98 -25.84 -7.00 -13.47
CA VAL A 98 -25.05 -6.13 -14.36
C VAL A 98 -24.43 -5.01 -13.54
N VAL A 99 -23.23 -4.54 -13.89
CA VAL A 99 -22.58 -3.38 -13.25
C VAL A 99 -22.58 -2.20 -14.19
N SER A 100 -22.81 -1.01 -13.64
CA SER A 100 -22.54 0.29 -14.26
C SER A 100 -21.52 1.05 -13.43
N ILE A 101 -20.30 1.20 -13.94
CA ILE A 101 -19.24 2.00 -13.30
C ILE A 101 -19.43 3.47 -13.73
N LEU A 102 -19.65 4.35 -12.75
CA LEU A 102 -19.82 5.79 -12.95
C LEU A 102 -18.48 6.53 -12.90
N GLY A 103 -18.18 7.28 -11.84
CA GLY A 103 -16.93 8.01 -11.71
C GLY A 103 -15.74 7.07 -11.49
N MET A 104 -15.89 6.14 -10.54
CA MET A 104 -14.83 5.24 -10.13
C MET A 104 -15.32 3.84 -9.80
N GLY A 105 -14.67 2.83 -10.36
CA GLY A 105 -14.75 1.45 -9.95
C GLY A 105 -13.33 0.94 -9.79
N ALA A 106 -12.68 1.34 -8.71
CA ALA A 106 -11.26 1.10 -8.45
C ALA A 106 -11.06 0.29 -7.16
N SER A 107 -9.97 -0.47 -7.08
CA SER A 107 -9.61 -1.32 -5.94
C SER A 107 -10.79 -2.19 -5.50
N GLY A 108 -11.25 -2.09 -4.25
CA GLY A 108 -12.41 -2.83 -3.75
C GLY A 108 -13.70 -2.61 -4.54
N GLY A 109 -13.91 -1.42 -5.13
CA GLY A 109 -15.06 -1.16 -6.01
C GLY A 109 -14.98 -2.00 -7.29
N TYR A 110 -13.78 -2.13 -7.87
CA TYR A 110 -13.55 -3.01 -9.02
C TYR A 110 -13.67 -4.50 -8.62
N TYR A 111 -13.17 -4.87 -7.44
CA TYR A 111 -13.32 -6.23 -6.89
C TYR A 111 -14.79 -6.65 -6.87
N ILE A 112 -15.69 -5.80 -6.34
CA ILE A 112 -17.13 -6.05 -6.37
C ILE A 112 -17.65 -6.10 -7.80
N ALA A 113 -17.25 -5.17 -8.67
CA ALA A 113 -17.67 -5.13 -10.07
C ALA A 113 -17.39 -6.44 -10.82
N THR A 114 -16.24 -7.08 -10.56
CA THR A 114 -15.86 -8.32 -11.24
C THR A 114 -16.83 -9.48 -11.02
N SER A 115 -17.61 -9.45 -9.94
CA SER A 115 -18.59 -10.51 -9.65
C SER A 115 -19.78 -10.55 -10.61
N ALA A 116 -20.04 -9.49 -11.39
CA ALA A 116 -21.22 -9.37 -12.25
C ALA A 116 -21.19 -10.25 -13.51
N ASP A 117 -22.33 -10.42 -14.17
CA ASP A 117 -22.44 -11.08 -15.48
C ASP A 117 -21.91 -10.21 -16.62
N TYR A 118 -22.04 -8.88 -16.48
CA TYR A 118 -21.63 -7.90 -17.47
C TYR A 118 -21.28 -6.56 -16.80
N ILE A 119 -20.22 -5.91 -17.26
CA ILE A 119 -19.70 -4.67 -16.68
C ILE A 119 -19.67 -3.57 -17.75
N PHE A 120 -20.45 -2.52 -17.51
CA PHE A 120 -20.36 -1.25 -18.24
C PHE A 120 -19.47 -0.26 -17.50
N ALA A 121 -18.82 0.63 -18.25
CA ALA A 121 -18.19 1.83 -17.72
C ALA A 121 -18.41 3.03 -18.65
N LEU A 122 -18.37 4.25 -18.12
CA LEU A 122 -18.29 5.44 -18.96
C LEU A 122 -16.88 5.53 -19.59
N PRO A 123 -16.72 6.20 -20.74
CA PRO A 123 -15.43 6.26 -21.44
C PRO A 123 -14.25 6.73 -20.59
N THR A 124 -14.50 7.62 -19.62
CA THR A 124 -13.48 8.21 -18.72
C THR A 124 -13.65 7.79 -17.27
N SER A 125 -14.41 6.72 -16.98
CA SER A 125 -14.46 6.13 -15.64
C SER A 125 -13.08 5.63 -15.23
N ASN A 126 -12.73 5.75 -13.94
CA ASN A 126 -11.51 5.15 -13.41
C ASN A 126 -11.77 3.69 -13.02
N VAL A 127 -11.12 2.75 -13.70
CA VAL A 127 -11.31 1.31 -13.50
C VAL A 127 -9.98 0.63 -13.14
N GLY A 128 -10.02 -0.44 -12.35
CA GLY A 128 -8.84 -1.23 -12.01
C GLY A 128 -8.31 -0.92 -10.62
N SER A 129 -7.07 -0.44 -10.52
CA SER A 129 -6.36 -0.30 -9.23
C SER A 129 -6.33 -1.63 -8.45
N THR A 130 -5.99 -2.72 -9.14
CA THR A 130 -5.89 -4.07 -8.56
C THR A 130 -4.65 -4.16 -7.69
N GLY A 131 -4.77 -3.72 -6.45
CA GLY A 131 -3.69 -3.62 -5.49
C GLY A 131 -4.18 -3.55 -4.05
N VAL A 132 -3.23 -3.70 -3.12
CA VAL A 132 -3.49 -3.68 -1.67
C VAL A 132 -2.49 -2.74 -1.01
N ILE A 133 -3.00 -1.90 -0.12
CA ILE A 133 -2.19 -1.03 0.74
C ILE A 133 -2.41 -1.46 2.18
N ALA A 134 -1.34 -1.52 2.96
CA ALA A 134 -1.39 -1.90 4.37
C ALA A 134 -0.35 -1.10 5.17
N PHE A 135 -0.59 -0.99 6.47
CA PHE A 135 0.30 -0.30 7.40
C PHE A 135 1.08 -1.32 8.22
N VAL A 136 2.41 -1.15 8.27
CA VAL A 136 3.30 -2.05 9.02
C VAL A 136 2.93 -2.05 10.51
N PRO A 137 2.76 -3.23 11.13
CA PRO A 137 2.42 -3.37 12.54
C PRO A 137 3.68 -3.15 13.40
N LYS A 138 3.93 -1.90 13.80
CA LYS A 138 5.06 -1.55 14.66
C LYS A 138 4.70 -1.65 16.15
N GLU A 139 5.47 -2.40 16.91
CA GLU A 139 5.43 -2.43 18.38
C GLU A 139 6.52 -1.49 18.91
N ARG A 140 6.14 -0.45 19.65
CA ARG A 140 7.09 0.57 20.13
C ARG A 140 7.16 0.74 21.64
N ASN A 141 6.20 0.20 22.39
CA ASN A 141 6.08 0.44 23.81
C ASN A 141 6.03 -0.89 24.57
N ILE A 142 6.97 -1.06 25.51
CA ILE A 142 6.86 -2.05 26.58
C ILE A 142 6.22 -1.33 27.76
N GLU A 143 5.01 -1.74 28.13
CA GLU A 143 4.26 -1.23 29.28
C GLU A 143 4.37 -2.25 30.42
N GLU A 144 4.97 -1.87 31.55
CA GLU A 144 5.19 -2.79 32.68
C GLU A 144 3.90 -3.21 33.40
N ASP A 145 2.83 -2.41 33.27
CA ASP A 145 1.52 -2.65 33.88
C ASP A 145 0.57 -3.46 33.00
N VAL A 146 1.03 -3.92 31.84
CA VAL A 146 0.24 -4.76 30.94
C VAL A 146 0.94 -6.11 30.69
N ILE A 147 0.19 -7.19 30.90
CA ILE A 147 0.67 -8.55 30.69
C ILE A 147 0.00 -9.14 29.45
N ASP A 148 0.78 -9.33 28.39
CA ASP A 148 0.35 -10.02 27.17
C ASP A 148 0.72 -11.51 27.21
N THR A 149 -0.16 -12.36 26.68
CA THR A 149 0.06 -13.81 26.62
C THR A 149 0.79 -14.28 25.36
N GLY A 150 1.09 -13.38 24.42
CA GLY A 150 1.77 -13.71 23.17
C GLY A 150 2.41 -12.51 22.48
N ARG A 151 3.55 -12.74 21.82
CA ARG A 151 4.38 -11.70 21.19
C ARG A 151 3.60 -10.77 20.25
N TYR A 152 2.64 -11.31 19.50
CA TYR A 152 1.90 -10.53 18.50
C TYR A 152 0.50 -10.12 18.99
N LYS A 153 0.22 -10.20 20.29
CA LYS A 153 -1.13 -9.96 20.83
C LYS A 153 -1.62 -8.54 20.56
N ARG A 154 -0.73 -7.55 20.61
CA ARG A 154 -1.05 -6.13 20.40
C ARG A 154 -1.04 -5.73 18.93
N VAL A 155 -0.05 -6.22 18.20
CA VAL A 155 0.25 -5.79 16.83
C VAL A 155 -0.18 -6.79 15.77
N GLY A 156 -0.79 -7.91 16.15
CA GLY A 156 -1.39 -8.95 15.30
C GLY A 156 -0.40 -9.79 14.47
N TYR A 157 0.68 -9.20 13.97
CA TYR A 157 1.61 -9.82 13.04
C TYR A 157 3.07 -9.45 13.33
N SER A 158 3.98 -10.29 12.85
CA SER A 158 5.41 -9.98 12.81
C SER A 158 5.69 -8.92 11.75
N GLU A 159 6.37 -7.83 12.12
CA GLU A 159 6.83 -6.78 11.18
C GLU A 159 7.61 -7.38 10.00
N LYS A 160 8.52 -8.33 10.28
CA LYS A 160 9.33 -9.03 9.26
C LYS A 160 8.48 -9.85 8.28
N GLU A 161 7.40 -10.47 8.74
CA GLU A 161 6.57 -11.35 7.91
C GLU A 161 5.41 -10.60 7.24
N PHE A 162 5.09 -9.40 7.71
CA PHE A 162 3.93 -8.65 7.28
C PHE A 162 3.91 -8.35 5.77
N PRO A 163 5.03 -8.00 5.09
CA PRO A 163 5.04 -7.84 3.63
C PRO A 163 4.51 -9.09 2.89
N PHE A 164 4.88 -10.28 3.35
CA PHE A 164 4.40 -11.53 2.75
C PHE A 164 2.91 -11.79 3.05
N LYS A 165 2.39 -11.30 4.18
CA LYS A 165 0.94 -11.33 4.46
C LYS A 165 0.17 -10.43 3.50
N VAL A 166 0.70 -9.23 3.22
CA VAL A 166 0.11 -8.32 2.21
C VAL A 166 0.11 -8.97 0.84
N GLN A 167 1.18 -9.70 0.48
CA GLN A 167 1.25 -10.43 -0.80
C GLN A 167 0.18 -11.52 -0.92
N ILE A 168 -0.21 -12.18 0.17
CA ILE A 168 -1.32 -13.15 0.17
C ILE A 168 -2.63 -12.44 -0.22
N VAL A 169 -2.91 -11.28 0.36
CA VAL A 169 -4.12 -10.50 0.05
C VAL A 169 -4.09 -9.99 -1.40
N LEU A 170 -2.94 -9.49 -1.86
CA LEU A 170 -2.76 -9.08 -3.26
C LEU A 170 -3.01 -10.25 -4.21
N ASN A 171 -2.46 -11.43 -3.91
CA ASN A 171 -2.69 -12.61 -4.72
C ASN A 171 -4.16 -13.01 -4.78
N SER A 172 -4.88 -12.96 -3.65
CA SER A 172 -6.33 -13.20 -3.62
C SER A 172 -7.08 -12.28 -4.57
N PHE A 173 -6.76 -10.98 -4.59
CA PHE A 173 -7.39 -10.02 -5.49
C PHE A 173 -7.06 -10.32 -6.97
N LEU A 174 -5.78 -10.56 -7.28
CA LEU A 174 -5.38 -10.92 -8.65
C LEU A 174 -6.09 -12.19 -9.12
N ASP A 175 -6.20 -13.20 -8.26
CA ASP A 175 -6.87 -14.47 -8.57
C ASP A 175 -8.36 -14.26 -8.85
N VAL A 176 -9.03 -13.36 -8.12
CA VAL A 176 -10.44 -13.00 -8.39
C VAL A 176 -10.57 -12.32 -9.75
N VAL A 177 -9.74 -11.33 -10.07
CA VAL A 177 -9.82 -10.63 -11.37
C VAL A 177 -9.54 -11.59 -12.52
N GLU A 178 -8.50 -12.42 -12.41
CA GLU A 178 -8.15 -13.43 -13.41
C GLU A 178 -9.28 -14.44 -13.61
N LYS A 179 -9.88 -14.92 -12.51
CA LYS A 179 -10.98 -15.90 -12.55
C LYS A 179 -12.24 -15.32 -13.19
N GLU A 180 -12.68 -14.13 -12.74
CA GLU A 180 -13.98 -13.58 -13.13
C GLU A 180 -13.96 -12.94 -14.52
N ARG A 181 -12.82 -12.37 -14.95
CA ARG A 181 -12.67 -11.83 -16.31
C ARG A 181 -12.27 -12.91 -17.33
N GLY A 182 -11.57 -13.96 -16.90
CA GLY A 182 -11.23 -15.12 -17.73
C GLY A 182 -10.50 -14.73 -19.03
N GLU A 183 -10.90 -15.34 -20.15
CA GLU A 183 -10.30 -15.09 -21.48
C GLU A 183 -10.45 -13.65 -21.97
N LYS A 184 -11.34 -12.84 -21.37
CA LYS A 184 -11.49 -11.43 -21.75
C LYS A 184 -10.29 -10.61 -21.30
N LEU A 185 -9.66 -10.99 -20.20
CA LEU A 185 -8.57 -10.26 -19.57
C LEU A 185 -7.30 -10.35 -20.41
N LYS A 186 -6.80 -9.21 -20.89
CA LYS A 186 -5.60 -9.15 -21.74
C LYS A 186 -4.33 -8.80 -20.96
N LEU A 187 -4.49 -8.17 -19.80
CA LEU A 187 -3.36 -7.86 -18.92
C LEU A 187 -2.89 -9.15 -18.24
N ASN A 188 -1.58 -9.37 -18.23
CA ASN A 188 -1.02 -10.45 -17.46
C ASN A 188 -0.96 -10.07 -15.96
N ARG A 189 -0.73 -11.09 -15.11
CA ARG A 189 -0.66 -10.92 -13.66
C ARG A 189 0.29 -9.81 -13.21
N SER A 190 1.46 -9.71 -13.85
CA SER A 190 2.46 -8.70 -13.50
C SER A 190 2.06 -7.29 -13.91
N GLU A 191 1.23 -7.13 -14.95
CA GLU A 191 0.68 -5.83 -15.34
C GLU A 191 -0.44 -5.41 -14.40
N LEU A 192 -1.31 -6.36 -14.00
CA LEU A 192 -2.36 -6.13 -13.01
C LEU A 192 -1.78 -5.76 -11.64
N SER A 193 -0.72 -6.44 -11.20
CA SER A 193 -0.10 -6.21 -9.89
C SER A 193 0.56 -4.84 -9.74
N LYS A 194 0.69 -4.07 -10.83
CA LYS A 194 1.12 -2.65 -10.77
C LYS A 194 0.03 -1.74 -10.21
N ALA A 195 -1.20 -2.23 -10.05
CA ALA A 195 -2.35 -1.50 -9.51
C ALA A 195 -2.62 -0.17 -10.25
N MET A 196 -2.47 -0.16 -11.58
CA MET A 196 -2.76 1.02 -12.39
C MET A 196 -4.27 1.28 -12.48
N ILE A 197 -4.62 2.56 -12.62
CA ILE A 197 -5.96 2.99 -13.02
C ILE A 197 -5.97 3.07 -14.55
N TYR A 198 -7.05 2.57 -15.14
CA TYR A 198 -7.32 2.61 -16.57
C TYR A 198 -8.60 3.40 -16.80
N PHE A 199 -8.62 4.28 -17.79
CA PHE A 199 -9.88 4.89 -18.21
C PHE A 199 -10.81 3.84 -18.83
N GLY A 200 -12.12 4.06 -18.81
CA GLY A 200 -13.09 3.07 -19.31
C GLY A 200 -12.79 2.54 -20.72
N ASN A 201 -12.30 3.40 -21.63
CA ASN A 201 -11.86 2.99 -22.96
C ASN A 201 -10.67 2.00 -22.94
N GLU A 202 -9.66 2.26 -22.10
CA GLU A 202 -8.52 1.38 -21.89
C GLU A 202 -8.97 0.09 -21.19
N ALA A 203 -9.84 0.22 -20.19
CA ALA A 203 -10.41 -0.90 -19.46
C ALA A 203 -11.17 -1.85 -20.39
N LEU A 204 -11.91 -1.32 -21.38
CA LEU A 204 -12.54 -2.13 -22.42
C LEU A 204 -11.49 -2.82 -23.29
N GLU A 205 -10.46 -2.07 -23.73
CA GLU A 205 -9.37 -2.62 -24.54
C GLU A 205 -8.66 -3.78 -23.82
N TYR A 206 -8.41 -3.66 -22.53
CA TYR A 206 -7.76 -4.66 -21.69
C TYR A 206 -8.71 -5.75 -21.16
N GLY A 207 -10.01 -5.63 -21.44
CA GLY A 207 -11.04 -6.57 -21.00
C GLY A 207 -11.35 -6.55 -19.50
N LEU A 208 -11.02 -5.45 -18.82
CA LEU A 208 -11.43 -5.16 -17.44
C LEU A 208 -12.93 -4.84 -17.37
N VAL A 209 -13.51 -4.27 -18.43
CA VAL A 209 -14.96 -4.11 -18.59
C VAL A 209 -15.42 -4.78 -19.88
N ASP A 210 -16.73 -4.95 -20.04
CA ASP A 210 -17.32 -5.61 -21.20
C ASP A 210 -17.73 -4.62 -22.28
N GLU A 211 -18.19 -3.43 -21.89
CA GLU A 211 -18.67 -2.43 -22.84
C GLU A 211 -18.65 -1.01 -22.25
N LEU A 212 -18.65 0.01 -23.11
CA LEU A 212 -18.86 1.38 -22.69
C LEU A 212 -20.36 1.70 -22.67
N GLY A 213 -20.85 2.26 -21.57
CA GLY A 213 -22.28 2.54 -21.44
C GLY A 213 -22.63 3.24 -20.13
N SER A 214 -23.88 3.68 -20.06
CA SER A 214 -24.50 4.31 -18.91
C SER A 214 -25.26 3.30 -18.05
N THR A 215 -25.78 3.75 -16.90
CA THR A 215 -26.70 2.94 -16.09
C THR A 215 -27.96 2.53 -16.87
N PHE A 216 -28.40 3.33 -17.85
CA PHE A 216 -29.54 2.95 -18.69
C PHE A 216 -29.23 1.71 -19.53
N ASP A 217 -28.07 1.67 -20.18
CA ASP A 217 -27.60 0.52 -20.96
C ASP A 217 -27.44 -0.73 -20.07
N ALA A 218 -26.96 -0.55 -18.83
CA ALA A 218 -26.88 -1.61 -17.84
C ALA A 218 -28.26 -2.18 -17.44
N VAL A 219 -29.27 -1.31 -17.29
CA VAL A 219 -30.66 -1.72 -17.02
C VAL A 219 -31.25 -2.49 -18.20
N GLU A 220 -31.06 -2.01 -19.44
CA GLU A 220 -31.51 -2.74 -20.63
C GLU A 220 -30.83 -4.10 -20.74
N ARG A 221 -29.52 -4.17 -20.48
CA ARG A 221 -28.78 -5.43 -20.47
C ARG A 221 -29.28 -6.39 -19.40
N ALA A 222 -29.60 -5.88 -18.21
CA ALA A 222 -30.18 -6.69 -17.13
C ALA A 222 -31.56 -7.24 -17.52
N ALA A 223 -32.40 -6.43 -18.18
CA ALA A 223 -33.70 -6.86 -18.70
C ALA A 223 -33.57 -7.98 -19.74
N GLN A 224 -32.62 -7.84 -20.67
CA GLN A 224 -32.32 -8.83 -21.69
C GLN A 224 -31.86 -10.16 -21.07
N LEU A 225 -30.95 -10.10 -20.09
CA LEU A 225 -30.47 -11.31 -19.39
C LEU A 225 -31.57 -11.98 -18.57
N ALA A 226 -32.53 -11.22 -18.04
CA ALA A 226 -33.69 -11.74 -17.33
C ALA A 226 -34.85 -12.16 -18.26
N ASN A 227 -34.74 -11.90 -19.56
CA ASN A 227 -35.75 -12.19 -20.58
C ASN A 227 -37.13 -11.55 -20.26
N ILE A 228 -37.11 -10.25 -19.93
CA ILE A 228 -38.31 -9.45 -19.66
C ILE A 228 -38.35 -8.20 -20.55
N GLU A 229 -39.54 -7.79 -20.99
CA GLU A 229 -39.75 -6.64 -21.89
C GLU A 229 -40.49 -5.47 -21.23
N ASP A 230 -41.44 -5.77 -20.33
CA ASP A 230 -42.22 -4.76 -19.61
C ASP A 230 -41.86 -4.81 -18.12
N TYR A 231 -41.01 -3.87 -17.69
CA TYR A 231 -40.49 -3.81 -16.33
C TYR A 231 -40.48 -2.38 -15.77
N ASP A 232 -40.50 -2.29 -14.45
CA ASP A 232 -40.25 -1.04 -13.73
C ASP A 232 -38.83 -1.06 -13.14
N VAL A 233 -38.28 0.13 -12.91
CA VAL A 233 -36.97 0.28 -12.27
C VAL A 233 -37.17 0.75 -10.84
N VAL A 234 -36.63 0.02 -9.89
CA VAL A 234 -36.61 0.41 -8.47
C VAL A 234 -35.18 0.69 -8.04
N ARG A 235 -34.99 1.70 -7.20
CA ARG A 235 -33.65 2.13 -6.76
C ARG A 235 -33.53 1.95 -5.25
N LEU A 236 -32.46 1.25 -4.85
CA LEU A 236 -32.10 0.99 -3.47
C LEU A 236 -30.82 1.76 -3.15
N SER A 237 -30.90 2.66 -2.17
CA SER A 237 -29.81 3.54 -1.77
C SER A 237 -29.67 3.56 -0.24
N SER A 238 -28.44 3.64 0.25
CA SER A 238 -28.14 3.87 1.66
C SER A 238 -28.32 5.35 2.03
N PRO A 239 -28.94 5.68 3.19
CA PRO A 239 -29.04 7.05 3.69
C PRO A 239 -27.76 7.56 4.39
N ILE A 240 -26.67 6.77 4.43
CA ILE A 240 -25.48 7.10 5.25
C ILE A 240 -24.64 8.25 4.66
N VAL A 241 -24.07 9.04 5.58
CA VAL A 241 -23.12 10.12 5.32
C VAL A 241 -21.86 9.59 4.64
N ARG A 242 -21.58 10.09 3.44
CA ARG A 242 -20.32 9.84 2.72
C ARG A 242 -19.14 10.33 3.56
N MET A 243 -18.29 9.40 4.00
CA MET A 243 -16.93 9.73 4.45
C MET A 243 -16.06 9.92 3.20
N SER A 244 -15.13 10.87 3.27
CA SER A 244 -14.13 11.10 2.21
C SER A 244 -12.77 11.04 2.86
N ILE A 245 -12.00 9.99 2.56
CA ILE A 245 -10.60 9.88 2.92
C ILE A 245 -9.78 10.60 1.84
N ARG A 246 -8.99 11.57 2.26
CA ARG A 246 -8.19 12.42 1.36
C ARG A 246 -6.74 11.98 1.26
N ASP A 247 -6.23 11.33 2.29
CA ASP A 247 -4.84 10.90 2.36
C ASP A 247 -4.62 9.64 3.21
N PHE A 248 -3.37 9.15 3.22
CA PHE A 248 -2.97 7.97 3.98
C PHE A 248 -3.05 8.14 5.50
N HIS A 249 -2.99 9.37 6.04
CA HIS A 249 -3.13 9.61 7.47
C HIS A 249 -4.58 9.46 7.90
N GLU A 250 -5.52 10.03 7.13
CA GLU A 250 -6.96 9.81 7.32
C GLU A 250 -7.30 8.32 7.16
N LEU A 251 -6.78 7.65 6.11
CA LEU A 251 -6.95 6.21 5.93
C LEU A 251 -6.43 5.43 7.13
N ARG A 252 -5.24 5.76 7.63
CA ARG A 252 -4.64 5.09 8.81
C ARG A 252 -5.43 5.33 10.09
N ALA A 253 -6.03 6.50 10.25
CA ALA A 253 -6.82 6.85 11.43
C ALA A 253 -8.15 6.08 11.49
N VAL A 254 -8.74 5.79 10.33
CA VAL A 254 -9.99 5.01 10.22
C VAL A 254 -9.73 3.51 9.96
N SER A 255 -8.55 3.17 9.45
CA SER A 255 -8.08 1.80 9.27
C SER A 255 -7.66 1.24 10.61
N THR A 256 -8.37 0.22 11.05
CA THR A 256 -8.06 -0.49 12.29
C THR A 256 -6.85 -1.39 12.07
N ALA A 257 -5.63 -0.85 12.11
CA ALA A 257 -4.42 -1.68 11.94
C ALA A 257 -4.07 -2.44 13.25
N PRO A 258 -3.89 -3.78 13.23
CA PRO A 258 -4.26 -4.74 12.19
C PRO A 258 -5.50 -5.54 12.62
N SER A 259 -6.64 -5.30 11.98
CA SER A 259 -7.90 -5.96 12.34
C SER A 259 -8.05 -7.31 11.64
N PHE A 260 -8.42 -8.32 12.43
CA PHE A 260 -9.82 -8.77 12.54
C PHE A 260 -10.16 -8.98 14.03
N HIS A 261 -11.33 -8.52 14.50
CA HIS A 261 -11.55 -8.01 15.87
C HIS A 261 -12.15 -8.97 16.93
N TYR A 262 -11.79 -8.75 18.21
CA TYR A 262 -12.71 -8.74 19.38
C TYR A 262 -12.17 -7.76 20.46
N MET A 263 -12.91 -6.66 20.72
CA MET A 263 -12.56 -5.58 21.69
C MET A 263 -13.07 -5.84 23.12
N TYR A 264 -12.33 -5.29 24.10
CA TYR A 264 -12.86 -4.75 25.36
C TYR A 264 -12.12 -3.43 25.67
N LEU A 265 -12.87 -2.36 25.95
CA LEU A 265 -12.37 -1.00 26.24
C LEU A 265 -12.60 -0.64 27.71
N THR A 266 -11.64 0.04 28.35
CA THR A 266 -11.84 1.31 29.10
C THR A 266 -10.49 1.88 29.56
N GLY A 267 -10.24 3.17 29.29
CA GLY A 267 -9.18 3.96 29.90
C GLY A 267 -8.72 5.09 28.98
N SER A 268 -9.03 6.33 29.33
CA SER A 268 -8.49 7.52 28.67
C SER A 268 -6.96 7.49 28.78
N VAL A 269 -6.27 7.34 27.65
CA VAL A 269 -4.85 7.62 27.58
C VAL A 269 -4.72 9.11 27.28
N ASN A 270 -4.28 9.87 28.28
CA ASN A 270 -3.75 11.20 28.05
C ASN A 270 -2.65 11.08 27.00
N GLU A 271 -2.73 11.90 25.95
CA GLU A 271 -1.57 12.25 25.15
C GLU A 271 -0.46 12.66 26.13
N THR A 272 0.53 11.78 26.27
CA THR A 272 1.71 12.11 27.05
C THR A 272 2.62 12.81 26.07
N GLU A 273 2.82 14.10 26.31
CA GLU A 273 3.86 14.91 25.66
C GLU A 273 5.14 14.09 25.54
N GLU A 274 5.70 14.07 24.33
CA GLU A 274 7.08 13.64 24.11
C GLU A 274 7.97 14.48 25.03
N LYS A 275 8.34 13.90 26.18
CA LYS A 275 9.46 14.43 26.95
C LYS A 275 10.70 14.19 26.13
N GLU A 276 11.31 15.27 25.65
CA GLU A 276 12.73 15.29 25.28
C GLU A 276 13.53 14.67 26.42
N LYS A 277 13.86 13.38 26.30
CA LYS A 277 14.89 12.77 27.12
C LYS A 277 16.20 13.34 26.60
N GLU A 278 16.86 14.16 27.41
CA GLU A 278 18.28 14.45 27.23
C GLU A 278 19.01 13.11 27.06
N LYS A 279 19.57 12.89 25.88
CA LYS A 279 20.38 11.72 25.54
C LYS A 279 21.66 11.81 26.39
N GLU A 280 21.71 11.13 27.53
CA GLU A 280 22.98 10.91 28.22
C GLU A 280 23.87 10.04 27.32
N LYS A 281 24.95 10.63 26.83
CA LYS A 281 25.89 10.01 25.88
C LYS A 281 26.96 9.25 26.66
N PRO A 282 27.08 7.92 26.55
CA PRO A 282 28.19 7.21 27.16
C PRO A 282 29.51 7.65 26.52
N VAL A 283 30.48 8.06 27.33
CA VAL A 283 31.85 8.39 26.90
C VAL A 283 32.74 7.22 27.27
N PHE A 284 33.11 6.41 26.27
CA PHE A 284 34.12 5.37 26.47
C PHE A 284 35.51 5.94 26.17
N ALA A 285 36.38 5.92 27.17
CA ALA A 285 37.78 6.35 27.09
C ALA A 285 38.62 5.29 26.33
N SER A 286 38.54 5.31 25.00
CA SER A 286 39.44 4.59 24.10
C SER A 286 40.15 5.61 23.20
N GLU A 287 41.41 5.34 22.84
CA GLU A 287 42.14 6.11 21.81
C GLU A 287 41.60 5.84 20.40
N ASN A 288 40.88 4.73 20.20
CA ASN A 288 40.33 4.29 18.92
C ASN A 288 38.84 4.63 18.83
N VAL A 289 38.51 5.67 18.06
CA VAL A 289 37.17 6.27 18.09
C VAL A 289 36.56 6.36 16.71
N VAL A 290 35.33 5.86 16.60
CA VAL A 290 34.43 6.14 15.50
C VAL A 290 33.52 7.32 15.90
N LEU A 291 33.60 8.41 15.15
CA LEU A 291 32.72 9.55 15.34
C LEU A 291 31.39 9.30 14.62
N LEU A 292 30.29 9.46 15.34
CA LEU A 292 28.95 9.44 14.80
C LEU A 292 28.43 10.86 14.73
N ASP A 293 28.07 11.32 13.54
CA ASP A 293 27.54 12.66 13.38
C ASP A 293 26.11 12.78 13.92
N ASP A 294 25.91 13.73 14.85
CA ASP A 294 24.60 14.15 15.33
C ASP A 294 24.43 15.68 15.34
N SER A 295 25.30 16.41 14.63
CA SER A 295 25.31 17.88 14.61
C SER A 295 24.59 18.48 13.40
N HIS A 296 24.14 17.65 12.46
CA HIS A 296 23.57 18.06 11.18
C HIS A 296 22.11 17.61 11.01
N GLU A 297 21.34 17.58 12.11
CA GLU A 297 19.94 17.14 12.11
C GLU A 297 19.79 15.76 11.46
N ASN A 298 20.74 14.88 11.75
CA ASN A 298 20.79 13.51 11.25
C ASN A 298 19.58 12.74 11.76
N ASP A 299 18.79 12.17 10.85
CA ASP A 299 17.60 11.41 11.22
C ASP A 299 17.93 9.94 11.48
N PHE A 300 18.23 9.60 12.73
CA PHE A 300 18.35 8.23 13.20
C PHE A 300 18.05 8.15 14.71
N LEU A 301 17.50 7.02 15.16
CA LEU A 301 17.44 6.67 16.58
C LEU A 301 18.65 5.80 16.95
N MET A 302 19.09 5.89 18.20
CA MET A 302 20.20 5.04 18.67
C MET A 302 19.86 3.56 18.51
N ASP A 303 18.60 3.21 18.79
CA ASP A 303 18.11 1.84 18.70
C ASP A 303 18.11 1.29 17.27
N ASP A 304 18.04 2.18 16.26
CA ASP A 304 18.08 1.83 14.84
C ASP A 304 19.45 1.24 14.44
N ILE A 305 20.53 1.56 15.16
CA ILE A 305 21.90 1.18 14.78
C ILE A 305 22.61 0.36 15.84
N ASN A 306 21.91 -0.09 16.89
CA ASN A 306 22.49 -0.82 18.03
C ASN A 306 23.35 -2.03 17.60
N PHE A 307 22.96 -2.76 16.55
CA PHE A 307 23.73 -3.90 16.07
C PHE A 307 25.06 -3.50 15.42
N LEU A 308 25.09 -2.40 14.66
CA LEU A 308 26.34 -1.84 14.12
C LEU A 308 27.26 -1.39 15.25
N LEU A 309 26.70 -0.68 16.24
CA LEU A 309 27.45 -0.20 17.39
C LEU A 309 28.05 -1.34 18.22
N SER A 310 27.30 -2.44 18.40
CA SER A 310 27.81 -3.61 19.13
C SER A 310 29.02 -4.19 18.41
N LYS A 311 29.02 -4.26 17.08
CA LYS A 311 30.16 -4.74 16.29
C LYS A 311 31.37 -3.82 16.35
N ILE A 312 31.18 -2.51 16.32
CA ILE A 312 32.28 -1.54 16.51
C ILE A 312 32.91 -1.71 17.90
N VAL A 313 32.11 -1.89 18.94
CA VAL A 313 32.59 -2.10 20.31
C VAL A 313 33.28 -3.46 20.47
N GLU A 314 32.77 -4.52 19.86
CA GLU A 314 33.43 -5.84 19.80
C GLU A 314 34.84 -5.75 19.20
N ASN A 315 35.05 -4.85 18.23
CA ASN A 315 36.35 -4.57 17.60
C ASN A 315 37.25 -3.67 18.47
N GLY A 316 36.84 -3.29 19.68
CA GLY A 316 37.64 -2.52 20.63
C GLY A 316 37.62 -0.99 20.42
N TYR A 317 36.71 -0.49 19.58
CA TYR A 317 36.54 0.94 19.33
C TYR A 317 35.43 1.53 20.21
N SER A 318 35.56 2.80 20.56
CA SER A 318 34.45 3.56 21.13
C SER A 318 33.71 4.37 20.07
N VAL A 319 32.41 4.56 20.27
CA VAL A 319 31.60 5.47 19.46
C VAL A 319 31.39 6.76 20.24
N ARG A 320 31.73 7.90 19.63
CA ARG A 320 31.51 9.24 20.18
C ARG A 320 30.62 10.05 19.25
N TYR A 321 29.79 10.93 19.79
CA TYR A 321 28.94 11.83 19.00
C TYR A 321 29.67 13.14 18.70
N SER A 322 29.43 13.73 17.53
CA SER A 322 30.03 15.02 17.13
C SER A 322 29.65 16.16 18.05
N GLY A 323 28.41 16.18 18.57
CA GLY A 323 27.90 17.23 19.44
C GLY A 323 27.91 18.60 18.75
N LYS A 324 27.92 19.70 19.51
CA LYS A 324 27.79 21.05 18.92
C LYS A 324 28.99 21.53 18.10
N ASN A 325 30.16 20.90 18.24
CA ASN A 325 31.40 21.34 17.58
C ASN A 325 32.03 20.19 16.80
N PHE A 326 31.45 19.90 15.63
CA PHE A 326 31.87 18.83 14.73
C PHE A 326 33.37 18.90 14.39
N SER A 327 33.85 20.08 13.98
CA SER A 327 35.22 20.30 13.52
C SER A 327 36.27 20.02 14.58
N GLU A 328 35.94 20.15 15.87
CA GLU A 328 36.85 19.74 16.94
C GLU A 328 36.77 18.23 17.19
N SER A 329 35.55 17.70 17.31
CA SER A 329 35.31 16.27 17.60
C SER A 329 35.92 15.32 16.56
N ILE A 330 35.97 15.72 15.28
CA ILE A 330 36.51 14.88 14.21
C ILE A 330 38.03 14.73 14.24
N LYS A 331 38.77 15.69 14.81
CA LYS A 331 40.25 15.67 14.82
C LYS A 331 40.82 14.49 15.59
N ASP A 332 40.11 14.03 16.61
CA ASP A 332 40.51 12.92 17.50
C ASP A 332 39.86 11.58 17.12
N SER A 333 39.24 11.51 15.93
CA SER A 333 38.56 10.31 15.43
C SER A 333 39.41 9.54 14.42
N LYS A 334 39.20 8.22 14.35
CA LYS A 334 39.76 7.34 13.31
C LYS A 334 38.82 7.17 12.13
N SER A 335 37.52 7.27 12.39
CA SER A 335 36.48 7.07 11.39
C SER A 335 35.28 7.95 11.68
N LEU A 336 34.46 8.20 10.66
CA LEU A 336 33.24 9.01 10.72
C LEU A 336 32.06 8.21 10.14
N ILE A 337 30.91 8.30 10.78
CA ILE A 337 29.63 7.83 10.27
C ILE A 337 28.67 9.03 10.13
N VAL A 338 28.04 9.15 8.97
CA VAL A 338 27.02 10.16 8.68
C VAL A 338 25.75 9.44 8.22
N PHE A 339 24.68 9.59 8.98
CA PHE A 339 23.34 9.10 8.64
C PHE A 339 22.46 10.27 8.19
N SER A 340 21.88 10.18 6.99
CA SER A 340 20.79 11.01 6.47
C SER A 340 20.74 12.43 7.06
N PRO A 341 21.76 13.28 6.80
CA PRO A 341 21.85 14.61 7.41
C PRO A 341 20.69 15.48 6.91
N GLY A 342 20.05 16.20 7.83
CA GLY A 342 19.03 17.21 7.53
C GLY A 342 19.63 18.57 7.14
N LYS A 343 20.88 18.83 7.54
CA LYS A 343 21.61 20.08 7.31
C LYS A 343 22.92 19.87 6.53
N SER A 344 23.23 20.81 5.64
CA SER A 344 24.49 20.81 4.87
C SER A 344 25.71 21.08 5.75
N TYR A 345 26.85 20.51 5.36
CA TYR A 345 28.14 20.77 5.99
C TYR A 345 28.76 22.06 5.46
N THR A 346 29.49 22.76 6.32
CA THR A 346 30.29 23.93 5.95
C THR A 346 31.58 23.51 5.22
N GLU A 347 32.19 24.43 4.48
CA GLU A 347 33.46 24.17 3.78
C GLU A 347 34.59 23.72 4.72
N ASP A 348 34.64 24.29 5.93
CA ASP A 348 35.66 23.92 6.92
C ASP A 348 35.43 22.50 7.46
N GLU A 349 34.18 22.11 7.71
CA GLU A 349 33.84 20.74 8.13
C GLU A 349 34.19 19.72 7.04
N ILE A 350 33.81 20.00 5.78
CA ILE A 350 34.19 19.16 4.63
C ILE A 350 35.72 19.02 4.54
N ARG A 351 36.47 20.11 4.77
CA ARG A 351 37.94 20.09 4.77
C ARG A 351 38.49 19.18 5.88
N GLU A 352 37.91 19.18 7.08
CA GLU A 352 38.34 18.27 8.16
C GLU A 352 38.01 16.81 7.83
N ILE A 353 36.86 16.53 7.19
CA ILE A 353 36.52 15.18 6.73
C ILE A 353 37.51 14.70 5.66
N ARG A 354 37.91 15.56 4.70
CA ARG A 354 38.99 15.22 3.75
C ARG A 354 40.29 14.87 4.45
N LYS A 355 40.75 15.71 5.38
CA LYS A 355 41.97 15.46 6.15
C LYS A 355 41.93 14.13 6.89
N LEU A 356 40.76 13.72 7.42
CA LEU A 356 40.58 12.40 8.01
C LEU A 356 40.86 11.30 6.98
N THR A 357 40.24 11.39 5.80
CA THR A 357 40.43 10.39 4.73
C THR A 357 41.86 10.34 4.19
N GLU A 358 42.54 11.48 4.07
CA GLU A 358 43.94 11.60 3.63
C GLU A 358 44.92 10.93 4.61
N LYS A 359 44.58 10.94 5.91
CA LYS A 359 45.33 10.24 6.97
C LYS A 359 45.00 8.74 7.04
N GLY A 360 44.17 8.22 6.13
CA GLY A 360 43.74 6.82 6.10
C GLY A 360 42.49 6.53 6.94
N GLY A 361 41.89 7.54 7.57
CA GLY A 361 40.64 7.39 8.31
C GLY A 361 39.46 7.04 7.40
N LYS A 362 38.44 6.40 7.96
CA LYS A 362 37.34 5.80 7.19
C LYS A 362 36.06 6.63 7.34
N VAL A 363 35.31 6.80 6.26
CA VAL A 363 34.03 7.51 6.28
C VAL A 363 32.94 6.60 5.76
N LEU A 364 31.83 6.52 6.49
CA LEU A 364 30.61 5.88 6.07
C LEU A 364 29.52 6.94 5.89
N LEU A 365 29.02 7.07 4.66
CA LEU A 365 27.88 7.90 4.32
C LEU A 365 26.68 6.98 4.08
N VAL A 366 25.62 7.13 4.88
CA VAL A 366 24.39 6.38 4.70
C VAL A 366 23.25 7.36 4.47
N PHE A 367 22.46 7.12 3.45
CA PHE A 367 21.34 7.98 3.08
C PHE A 367 20.08 7.17 2.91
N ASP A 368 18.98 7.70 3.43
CA ASP A 368 17.65 7.14 3.28
C ASP A 368 16.66 8.21 2.83
N LEU A 369 15.95 7.92 1.75
CA LEU A 369 15.00 8.82 1.12
C LEU A 369 13.73 9.03 1.94
N SER A 370 13.41 8.12 2.87
CA SER A 370 12.26 8.30 3.76
C SER A 370 12.53 9.29 4.91
N ARG A 371 13.77 9.78 5.03
CA ARG A 371 14.27 10.51 6.19
C ARG A 371 14.60 11.96 5.85
N THR A 372 15.48 12.17 4.87
CA THR A 372 15.89 13.52 4.44
C THR A 372 16.01 13.64 2.92
N ASN A 373 16.30 14.84 2.42
CA ASN A 373 16.50 15.08 0.99
C ASN A 373 17.95 14.76 0.58
N SER A 374 18.11 14.04 -0.53
CA SER A 374 19.42 13.71 -1.11
C SER A 374 20.30 14.94 -1.37
N SER A 375 19.70 16.11 -1.64
CA SER A 375 20.45 17.36 -1.87
C SER A 375 21.36 17.73 -0.71
N THR A 376 20.94 17.44 0.53
CA THR A 376 21.72 17.75 1.73
C THR A 376 22.97 16.88 1.81
N ILE A 377 22.83 15.55 1.78
CA ILE A 377 24.00 14.65 1.86
C ILE A 377 24.93 14.83 0.64
N ASN A 378 24.37 15.17 -0.52
CA ASN A 378 25.14 15.41 -1.73
C ASN A 378 26.04 16.66 -1.64
N THR A 379 25.78 17.60 -0.72
CA THR A 379 26.73 18.70 -0.44
C THR A 379 28.06 18.20 0.12
N LEU A 380 28.04 17.05 0.83
CA LEU A 380 29.23 16.37 1.35
C LEU A 380 29.73 15.30 0.36
N ALA A 381 28.85 14.43 -0.11
CA ALA A 381 29.22 13.25 -0.89
C ALA A 381 29.90 13.62 -2.23
N ALA A 382 29.46 14.71 -2.88
CA ALA A 382 30.01 15.13 -4.17
C ALA A 382 31.51 15.45 -4.10
N ASP A 383 31.98 15.86 -2.94
CA ASP A 383 33.39 16.14 -2.68
C ASP A 383 34.28 14.88 -2.75
N PHE A 384 33.68 13.71 -2.56
CA PHE A 384 34.31 12.40 -2.69
C PHE A 384 33.96 11.73 -4.03
N GLY A 385 33.37 12.45 -4.99
CA GLY A 385 32.99 11.92 -6.29
C GLY A 385 31.79 10.95 -6.24
N ILE A 386 30.93 11.10 -5.22
CA ILE A 386 29.75 10.27 -4.96
C ILE A 386 28.50 11.15 -4.98
N VAL A 387 27.41 10.69 -5.58
CA VAL A 387 26.11 11.39 -5.56
C VAL A 387 24.99 10.38 -5.34
N PHE A 388 24.17 10.60 -4.31
CA PHE A 388 22.95 9.81 -4.05
C PHE A 388 21.81 10.28 -4.95
N ALA A 389 21.08 9.34 -5.55
CA ALA A 389 19.91 9.64 -6.37
C ALA A 389 18.71 10.10 -5.52
N SER A 390 17.85 10.94 -6.11
CA SER A 390 16.75 11.61 -5.43
C SER A 390 15.43 10.82 -5.39
N GLY A 391 15.36 9.65 -6.00
CA GLY A 391 14.18 8.78 -5.96
C GLY A 391 14.59 7.36 -5.55
N TYR A 392 13.60 6.54 -5.22
CA TYR A 392 13.84 5.18 -4.76
C TYR A 392 13.98 4.21 -5.94
N ILE A 393 14.55 3.05 -5.66
CA ILE A 393 14.58 1.92 -6.60
C ILE A 393 13.54 0.88 -6.21
N TYR A 394 12.97 0.20 -7.21
CA TYR A 394 11.95 -0.82 -6.98
C TYR A 394 12.05 -1.98 -7.97
N ASN A 395 11.57 -3.15 -7.57
CA ASN A 395 11.57 -4.34 -8.43
C ASN A 395 10.27 -5.14 -8.25
N MET A 396 9.46 -5.23 -9.30
CA MET A 396 8.19 -5.95 -9.26
C MET A 396 8.36 -7.48 -9.31
N TYR A 397 9.51 -7.98 -9.76
CA TYR A 397 9.74 -9.39 -10.05
C TYR A 397 10.66 -10.07 -9.03
N GLU A 398 11.73 -9.39 -8.64
CA GLU A 398 12.74 -9.87 -7.71
C GLU A 398 12.72 -8.99 -6.46
N ASN A 399 11.81 -9.29 -5.54
CA ASN A 399 11.68 -8.55 -4.29
C ASN A 399 11.53 -9.45 -3.07
N TYR A 400 11.79 -8.88 -1.90
CA TYR A 400 11.57 -9.52 -0.60
C TYR A 400 10.21 -9.13 -0.03
N GLY A 401 9.15 -9.72 -0.59
CA GLY A 401 7.76 -9.59 -0.12
C GLY A 401 7.09 -8.24 -0.39
N ASN A 402 7.84 -7.21 -0.77
CA ASN A 402 7.33 -5.92 -1.21
C ASN A 402 8.25 -5.37 -2.31
N TYR A 403 7.70 -4.77 -3.36
CA TYR A 403 8.45 -4.26 -4.52
C TYR A 403 9.57 -3.25 -4.19
N LYS A 404 9.54 -2.61 -3.02
CA LYS A 404 10.60 -1.70 -2.54
C LYS A 404 11.71 -2.42 -1.73
N ASN A 405 11.48 -3.66 -1.30
CA ASN A 405 12.47 -4.45 -0.58
C ASN A 405 13.35 -5.18 -1.59
N ILE A 406 14.52 -4.62 -1.89
CA ILE A 406 15.41 -5.02 -2.98
C ILE A 406 16.45 -6.04 -2.49
N PRO A 407 16.38 -7.30 -2.95
CA PRO A 407 17.43 -8.27 -2.73
C PRO A 407 18.63 -7.91 -3.59
N VAL A 408 19.83 -7.98 -3.01
CA VAL A 408 21.09 -7.72 -3.71
C VAL A 408 21.97 -8.95 -3.59
N THR A 409 22.46 -9.43 -4.73
CA THR A 409 23.25 -10.66 -4.85
C THR A 409 24.53 -10.47 -5.66
N ASP A 410 24.65 -9.38 -6.40
CA ASP A 410 25.86 -9.02 -7.14
C ASP A 410 26.75 -8.15 -6.25
N PHE A 411 27.78 -8.77 -5.69
CA PHE A 411 28.78 -8.12 -4.86
C PHE A 411 30.15 -8.25 -5.50
N ASN A 412 30.94 -7.18 -5.43
CA ASN A 412 32.37 -7.26 -5.69
C ASN A 412 33.03 -8.07 -4.56
N SER A 413 33.19 -9.38 -4.80
CA SER A 413 33.67 -10.36 -3.82
C SER A 413 35.08 -10.08 -3.29
N SER A 414 35.86 -9.24 -3.97
CA SER A 414 37.18 -8.82 -3.49
C SER A 414 37.10 -7.81 -2.33
N LEU A 415 35.96 -7.13 -2.18
CA LEU A 415 35.73 -6.11 -1.17
C LEU A 415 34.82 -6.61 -0.03
N ILE A 416 33.82 -7.43 -0.33
CA ILE A 416 32.86 -7.98 0.64
C ILE A 416 32.84 -9.51 0.57
N SER A 417 33.62 -10.16 1.44
CA SER A 417 33.70 -11.62 1.49
C SER A 417 32.57 -12.23 2.33
N GLY A 418 31.93 -13.30 1.84
CA GLY A 418 30.98 -14.11 2.59
C GLY A 418 29.54 -13.55 2.69
N VAL A 419 29.25 -12.45 1.98
CA VAL A 419 27.90 -11.92 1.79
C VAL A 419 27.40 -12.38 0.42
N ASN A 420 26.35 -13.21 0.40
CA ASN A 420 25.80 -13.76 -0.84
C ASN A 420 24.49 -13.08 -1.22
N ARG A 421 23.68 -12.69 -0.22
CA ARG A 421 22.40 -12.05 -0.44
C ARG A 421 22.02 -11.12 0.70
N THR A 422 21.78 -9.85 0.40
CA THR A 422 21.25 -8.86 1.36
C THR A 422 19.90 -8.35 0.89
N VAL A 423 19.19 -7.63 1.76
CA VAL A 423 17.93 -6.95 1.42
C VAL A 423 18.00 -5.51 1.90
N PHE A 424 17.67 -4.59 1.01
CA PHE A 424 17.54 -3.15 1.29
C PHE A 424 16.06 -2.73 1.15
N PHE A 425 15.55 -1.82 1.98
CA PHE A 425 14.10 -1.63 2.20
C PHE A 425 13.55 -0.29 1.69
N THR A 426 14.35 0.77 1.78
CA THR A 426 14.02 2.15 1.37
C THR A 426 15.09 2.70 0.44
N SER A 427 15.64 1.80 -0.38
CA SER A 427 16.89 2.04 -1.08
C SER A 427 16.77 3.07 -2.20
N THR A 428 17.81 3.88 -2.32
CA THR A 428 18.21 4.59 -3.52
C THR A 428 19.57 4.08 -3.98
N PHE A 429 20.02 4.58 -5.12
CA PHE A 429 21.31 4.22 -5.69
C PHE A 429 22.28 5.39 -5.72
N ILE A 430 23.52 5.05 -6.02
CA ILE A 430 24.67 5.94 -5.94
C ILE A 430 25.31 6.07 -7.31
N TYR A 431 25.52 7.30 -7.74
CA TYR A 431 26.36 7.64 -8.88
C TYR A 431 27.80 7.88 -8.42
N GLY A 432 28.75 7.43 -9.22
CA GLY A 432 30.18 7.62 -8.97
C GLY A 432 30.76 6.64 -7.95
N GLY A 433 32.07 6.74 -7.74
CA GLY A 433 32.87 5.73 -7.04
C GLY A 433 32.95 4.39 -7.77
N GLU A 434 33.58 3.42 -7.11
CA GLU A 434 33.57 2.01 -7.46
C GLU A 434 32.35 1.34 -6.81
N GLY A 435 31.37 0.91 -7.61
CA GLY A 435 30.22 0.17 -7.09
C GLY A 435 30.63 -1.18 -6.50
N ILE A 436 30.13 -1.48 -5.32
CA ILE A 436 30.45 -2.70 -4.56
C ILE A 436 29.29 -3.68 -4.56
N ALA A 437 28.05 -3.19 -4.54
CA ALA A 437 26.86 -4.01 -4.50
C ALA A 437 25.83 -3.46 -5.48
N PHE A 438 25.34 -4.31 -6.38
CA PHE A 438 24.47 -3.94 -7.48
C PHE A 438 23.13 -4.68 -7.44
N THR A 439 22.06 -3.97 -7.77
CA THR A 439 20.77 -4.61 -8.02
C THR A 439 20.78 -5.38 -9.34
N SER A 440 19.83 -6.30 -9.49
CA SER A 440 19.54 -6.91 -10.79
C SER A 440 19.09 -5.88 -11.83
N SER A 441 19.24 -6.23 -13.11
CA SER A 441 18.97 -5.33 -14.25
C SER A 441 17.50 -5.04 -14.49
N ASN A 442 16.59 -5.75 -13.83
CA ASN A 442 15.14 -5.54 -13.86
C ASN A 442 14.63 -4.72 -12.67
N THR A 443 15.52 -4.11 -11.89
CA THR A 443 15.19 -3.06 -10.94
C THR A 443 14.94 -1.76 -11.71
N TYR A 444 14.01 -0.94 -11.23
CA TYR A 444 13.56 0.31 -11.85
C TYR A 444 13.85 1.50 -10.95
N TYR A 445 14.09 2.66 -11.56
CA TYR A 445 14.22 3.92 -10.86
C TYR A 445 12.91 4.72 -10.88
N SER A 446 12.39 5.10 -9.72
CA SER A 446 11.07 5.73 -9.55
C SER A 446 10.85 7.03 -10.32
N GLU A 447 11.89 7.82 -10.60
CA GLU A 447 11.75 9.11 -11.28
C GLU A 447 11.72 8.99 -12.81
N SER A 448 12.17 7.86 -13.35
CA SER A 448 12.33 7.69 -14.81
C SER A 448 11.60 6.47 -15.37
N ASP A 449 11.17 5.56 -14.49
CA ASP A 449 10.65 4.23 -14.83
C ASP A 449 11.57 3.44 -15.78
N MET A 450 12.88 3.73 -15.74
CA MET A 450 13.87 3.03 -16.52
C MET A 450 14.45 1.84 -15.73
N PRO A 451 14.50 0.64 -16.33
CA PRO A 451 15.16 -0.50 -15.71
C PRO A 451 16.68 -0.34 -15.78
N GLY A 452 17.38 -0.89 -14.80
CA GLY A 452 18.83 -0.85 -14.74
C GLY A 452 19.40 -1.66 -13.58
N SER A 453 20.71 -1.89 -13.65
CA SER A 453 21.50 -2.35 -12.50
C SER A 453 22.04 -1.13 -11.78
N PHE A 454 21.70 -1.00 -10.51
CA PHE A 454 21.98 0.20 -9.72
C PHE A 454 22.91 -0.13 -8.55
N ALA A 455 23.95 0.68 -8.36
CA ALA A 455 24.86 0.53 -7.22
C ALA A 455 24.19 1.05 -5.94
N VAL A 456 23.92 0.14 -5.00
CA VAL A 456 23.35 0.50 -3.68
C VAL A 456 24.43 0.70 -2.61
N ILE A 457 25.63 0.17 -2.88
CA ILE A 457 26.85 0.45 -2.11
C ILE A 457 27.94 0.85 -3.11
N SER A 458 28.61 1.97 -2.85
CA SER A 458 29.77 2.43 -3.62
C SER A 458 30.92 2.83 -2.70
N LYS A 459 32.15 2.75 -3.20
CA LYS A 459 33.36 3.17 -2.50
C LYS A 459 34.16 4.17 -3.32
N SER A 460 34.64 5.22 -2.67
CA SER A 460 35.57 6.19 -3.24
C SER A 460 36.72 6.43 -2.25
N GLY A 461 37.89 5.87 -2.56
CA GLY A 461 39.04 5.90 -1.63
C GLY A 461 38.71 5.25 -0.28
N ASN A 462 38.69 6.06 0.78
CA ASN A 462 38.35 5.69 2.15
C ASN A 462 36.91 6.04 2.55
N VAL A 463 36.03 6.34 1.57
CA VAL A 463 34.61 6.61 1.79
C VAL A 463 33.78 5.46 1.25
N ILE A 464 32.86 4.93 2.06
CA ILE A 464 31.77 4.04 1.64
C ILE A 464 30.47 4.83 1.68
N ALA A 465 29.67 4.69 0.64
CA ALA A 465 28.32 5.21 0.55
C ALA A 465 27.31 4.07 0.45
N ILE A 466 26.20 4.16 1.20
CA ILE A 466 25.11 3.19 1.19
C ILE A 466 23.77 3.93 1.05
N GLY A 467 22.97 3.56 0.06
CA GLY A 467 21.71 4.22 -0.27
C GLY A 467 20.49 3.72 0.53
N ASP A 468 20.68 3.14 1.71
CA ASP A 468 19.61 2.66 2.58
C ASP A 468 20.09 2.65 4.04
N GLN A 469 19.31 3.22 4.96
CA GLN A 469 19.57 3.16 6.39
C GLN A 469 18.76 2.06 7.08
N THR A 470 17.56 1.75 6.55
CA THR A 470 16.59 0.83 7.15
C THR A 470 17.15 -0.59 7.32
N PHE A 471 18.08 -1.04 6.48
CA PHE A 471 18.71 -2.36 6.67
C PHE A 471 19.52 -2.49 7.97
N LEU A 472 19.87 -1.39 8.65
CA LEU A 472 20.53 -1.40 9.96
C LEU A 472 19.54 -1.57 11.12
N GLU A 473 18.27 -1.21 10.90
CA GLU A 473 17.21 -1.23 11.90
C GLU A 473 16.79 -2.64 12.28
N GLN A 474 16.26 -2.80 13.49
CA GLN A 474 15.56 -4.03 13.84
C GLN A 474 14.15 -4.04 13.25
N PRO A 475 13.66 -5.18 12.73
CA PRO A 475 14.32 -6.49 12.62
C PRO A 475 15.14 -6.68 11.33
N TYR A 476 15.25 -5.67 10.49
CA TYR A 476 15.81 -5.70 9.12
C TYR A 476 17.31 -6.05 9.06
N CYS A 477 18.09 -5.68 10.07
CA CYS A 477 19.51 -6.06 10.18
C CYS A 477 19.73 -7.56 10.36
N TYR A 478 18.68 -8.34 10.63
CA TYR A 478 18.69 -9.80 10.74
C TYR A 478 18.01 -10.53 9.57
N ILE A 479 17.82 -9.84 8.44
CA ILE A 479 17.25 -10.43 7.21
C ILE A 479 18.39 -10.85 6.27
N GLU A 480 18.32 -12.09 5.76
CA GLU A 480 19.35 -12.68 4.88
C GLU A 480 20.78 -12.51 5.45
N ASP A 481 21.77 -12.15 4.63
CA ASP A 481 23.15 -11.87 5.06
C ASP A 481 23.35 -10.41 5.55
N ASN A 482 22.28 -9.64 5.82
CA ASN A 482 22.42 -8.29 6.41
C ASN A 482 23.31 -8.29 7.67
N PRO A 483 23.25 -9.28 8.58
CA PRO A 483 24.14 -9.31 9.73
C PRO A 483 25.63 -9.32 9.37
N ARG A 484 25.99 -10.03 8.28
CA ARG A 484 27.36 -10.10 7.79
C ARG A 484 27.77 -8.79 7.12
N LEU A 485 26.86 -8.16 6.37
CA LEU A 485 27.11 -6.84 5.80
C LEU A 485 27.36 -5.80 6.90
N VAL A 486 26.56 -5.79 7.96
CA VAL A 486 26.78 -4.89 9.11
C VAL A 486 28.11 -5.17 9.80
N SER A 487 28.48 -6.43 9.98
CA SER A 487 29.78 -6.80 10.55
C SER A 487 30.93 -6.31 9.66
N TRP A 488 30.82 -6.48 8.33
CA TRP A 488 31.80 -5.95 7.38
C TRP A 488 31.92 -4.42 7.43
N ILE A 489 30.81 -3.69 7.61
CA ILE A 489 30.83 -2.24 7.79
C ILE A 489 31.60 -1.86 9.06
N ALA A 490 31.36 -2.57 10.16
CA ALA A 490 32.08 -2.35 11.41
C ALA A 490 33.59 -2.63 11.25
N ASP A 491 33.96 -3.75 10.61
CA ASP A 491 35.35 -4.10 10.33
C ASP A 491 36.02 -3.02 9.46
N TYR A 492 35.35 -2.57 8.40
CA TYR A 492 35.83 -1.48 7.56
C TYR A 492 36.10 -0.20 8.36
N LEU A 493 35.18 0.18 9.25
CA LEU A 493 35.32 1.38 10.09
C LEU A 493 36.41 1.25 11.16
N THR A 494 36.84 0.04 11.49
CA THR A 494 37.75 -0.24 12.61
C THR A 494 39.12 -0.75 12.19
N GLY A 495 39.38 -0.87 10.88
CA GLY A 495 40.74 -1.04 10.32
C GLY A 495 41.00 -2.44 9.83
#